data_AF-A0A849Z762-F1
#
_entry.id   AF-A0A849Z762-F1
#
_cell.length_a   1.000
_cell.length_b   1.000
_cell.length_c   1.000
_cell.angle_alpha   90.00
_cell.angle_beta   90.00
_cell.angle_gamma   90.00
#
_symmetry.space_group_name_H-M   'P 1'
#
loop_
_entity.id
_entity.type
_entity.pdbx_description
1 polymer ?
#
loop_
_entity_poly.entity_id
_entity_poly.type
_entity_poly.pdbx_seq_one_letter_code
_entity_poly.pdbx_strand_id
1 'polypeptide(L)'
;MPAISCPQCGAPTRVSLASPDWMTCAGCRYAGAPEPKVREGLYAARQALWAVDARRRQLGWAQQRIGAGARSGGGIGCLFAVLVAPFAGCGSLLFFTSRKGNSEDVGTAAFFLGPAIFIVLVGGLIMFALKKTRARVEQACAAVPPAVPGAPPGCHVCGADLPAVDLSRQAVVRCKYCQADNVIRSDVMQGAVMAGVSAADSLLAQVNAHAIGLVKHRRHSSWLLAALALVAPVASCAGFVAVAAVAPDAEPTDDLVLVRTKDGACVARRGPANPDGTQLFYYSRSWVSFPPGDLPTFRAKKLVGLRGKASDGQTGKVKSVTRNAFMGGETARFEGGGLWFGVDSLCFDEPPEGFEVLEPTESSEQLPSSSAKPKSSK
;
A
#
# COMPACT_ATOMS: atom_id res chain seq x y z
N MET A 1 5.06 25.69 30.76
CA MET A 1 4.05 25.86 31.84
C MET A 1 3.90 27.32 32.14
N PRO A 2 2.71 27.75 32.60
CA PRO A 2 2.55 29.12 33.06
C PRO A 2 3.49 29.29 34.25
N ALA A 3 4.55 30.07 34.03
CA ALA A 3 5.33 30.60 35.11
C ALA A 3 4.57 31.82 35.60
N ILE A 4 4.10 31.78 36.84
CA ILE A 4 3.60 32.98 37.51
C ILE A 4 4.73 33.58 38.32
N SER A 5 4.75 34.90 38.48
CA SER A 5 5.75 35.54 39.33
C SER A 5 5.49 35.17 40.80
N CYS A 6 6.53 34.78 41.52
CA CYS A 6 6.45 34.56 42.96
C CYS A 6 6.05 35.87 43.66
N PRO A 7 5.05 35.87 44.56
CA PRO A 7 4.63 37.08 45.25
C PRO A 7 5.70 37.65 46.20
N GLN A 8 6.70 36.84 46.59
CA GLN A 8 7.78 37.27 47.48
C GLN A 8 9.01 37.79 46.74
N CYS A 9 9.50 37.07 45.71
CA CYS A 9 10.76 37.41 45.05
C CYS A 9 10.63 37.73 43.55
N GLY A 10 9.41 37.72 42.99
CA GLY A 10 9.17 37.94 41.56
C GLY A 10 9.60 36.81 40.63
N ALA A 11 10.35 35.81 41.12
CA ALA A 11 10.89 34.74 40.30
C ALA A 11 9.79 33.90 39.62
N PRO A 12 9.97 33.50 38.35
CA PRO A 12 9.01 32.65 37.65
C PRO A 12 8.87 31.31 38.38
N THR A 13 7.64 31.02 38.83
CA THR A 13 7.31 29.85 39.63
C THR A 13 6.20 29.06 38.96
N ARG A 14 6.32 27.73 39.01
CA ARG A 14 5.32 26.83 38.43
C ARG A 14 4.11 26.73 39.36
N VAL A 15 2.93 26.71 38.75
CA VAL A 15 1.67 26.42 39.43
C VAL A 15 1.01 25.18 38.87
N SER A 16 0.29 24.49 39.73
CA SER A 16 -0.43 23.26 39.42
C SER A 16 -1.94 23.51 39.52
N LEU A 17 -2.68 23.15 38.46
CA LEU A 17 -4.14 23.13 38.48
C LEU A 17 -4.69 22.07 39.44
N ALA A 18 -3.89 21.09 39.86
CA ALA A 18 -4.31 20.13 40.88
C ALA A 18 -4.39 20.76 42.28
N SER A 19 -3.61 21.82 42.53
CA SER A 19 -3.50 22.50 43.81
C SER A 19 -3.48 24.03 43.61
N PRO A 20 -4.60 24.65 43.20
CA PRO A 20 -4.65 26.07 42.84
C PRO A 20 -4.32 27.02 44.01
N ASP A 21 -4.49 26.56 45.25
CA ASP A 21 -4.18 27.34 46.45
C ASP A 21 -2.74 27.19 46.95
N TRP A 22 -1.89 26.46 46.22
CA TRP A 22 -0.53 26.15 46.67
C TRP A 22 0.49 26.26 45.54
N MET A 23 1.55 27.02 45.80
CA MET A 23 2.74 27.14 44.95
C MET A 23 4.01 27.05 45.79
N THR A 24 5.08 26.55 45.18
CA THR A 24 6.42 26.49 45.79
C THR A 24 7.44 27.18 44.90
N CYS A 25 8.09 28.22 45.40
CA CYS A 25 9.10 28.97 44.66
C CYS A 25 10.48 28.36 44.85
N ALA A 26 11.13 27.96 43.76
CA ALA A 26 12.50 27.44 43.81
C ALA A 26 13.54 28.52 44.19
N GLY A 27 13.27 29.79 43.88
CA GLY A 27 14.21 30.90 44.13
C GLY A 27 14.29 31.31 45.60
N CYS A 28 13.17 31.62 46.24
CA CYS A 28 13.13 32.08 47.64
C CYS A 28 12.56 31.05 48.64
N ARG A 29 12.22 29.84 48.17
CA ARG A 29 11.56 28.79 48.97
C ARG A 29 10.18 29.16 49.53
N TYR A 30 9.56 30.24 49.03
CA TYR A 30 8.17 30.57 49.38
C TYR A 30 7.24 29.39 49.10
N ALA A 31 6.42 29.05 50.09
CA ALA A 31 5.44 27.98 50.01
C ALA A 31 4.10 28.51 50.53
N GLY A 32 3.14 28.71 49.65
CA GLY A 32 1.88 29.38 50.00
C GLY A 32 0.97 29.57 48.80
N ALA A 33 -0.08 30.37 48.98
CA ALA A 33 -1.05 30.63 47.93
C ALA A 33 -0.53 31.64 46.89
N PRO A 34 -0.86 31.47 45.60
CA PRO A 34 -0.62 32.50 44.60
C PRO A 34 -1.50 33.73 44.85
N GLU A 35 -1.19 34.84 44.17
CA GLU A 35 -1.98 36.07 44.22
C GLU A 35 -3.48 35.79 43.91
N PRO A 36 -4.45 36.44 44.59
CA PRO A 36 -5.87 36.11 44.48
C PRO A 36 -6.41 36.07 43.04
N LYS A 37 -6.02 37.03 42.20
CA LYS A 37 -6.43 37.09 40.79
C LYS A 37 -5.91 35.90 39.97
N VAL A 38 -4.65 35.50 40.22
CA VAL A 38 -4.06 34.33 39.57
C VAL A 38 -4.76 33.06 40.04
N ARG A 39 -5.05 32.97 41.35
CA ARG A 39 -5.77 31.86 41.95
C ARG A 39 -7.16 31.67 41.34
N GLU A 40 -7.93 32.74 41.16
CA GLU A 40 -9.24 32.69 40.48
C GLU A 40 -9.11 32.17 39.04
N GLY A 41 -8.11 32.63 38.29
CA GLY A 41 -7.80 32.12 36.96
C GLY A 41 -7.46 30.63 36.95
N LEU A 42 -6.69 30.15 37.93
CA LEU A 42 -6.37 28.73 38.09
C LEU A 42 -7.62 27.90 38.40
N TYR A 43 -8.54 28.41 39.22
CA TYR A 43 -9.83 27.77 39.49
C TYR A 43 -10.71 27.67 38.26
N ALA A 44 -10.82 28.74 37.47
CA ALA A 44 -11.57 28.74 36.22
C ALA A 44 -10.98 27.74 35.20
N ALA A 45 -9.66 27.73 35.05
CA ALA A 45 -8.95 26.77 34.19
C ALA A 45 -9.13 25.33 34.67
N ARG A 46 -9.10 25.10 35.99
CA ARG A 46 -9.44 23.81 36.62
C ARG A 46 -10.87 23.42 36.28
N GLN A 47 -11.86 24.26 36.49
CA GLN A 47 -13.25 23.92 36.19
C GLN A 47 -13.44 23.56 34.70
N ALA A 48 -12.85 24.34 33.79
CA ALA A 48 -12.89 24.07 32.36
C ALA A 48 -12.21 22.73 32.01
N LEU A 49 -11.05 22.43 32.60
CA LEU A 49 -10.34 21.18 32.37
C LEU A 49 -11.15 19.97 32.85
N TRP A 50 -11.79 20.06 34.02
CA TRP A 50 -12.57 18.96 34.59
C TRP A 50 -13.94 18.77 33.93
N ALA A 51 -14.46 19.77 33.21
CA ALA A 51 -15.63 19.62 32.35
C ALA A 51 -15.36 18.72 31.14
N VAL A 52 -14.09 18.55 30.74
CA VAL A 52 -13.69 17.62 29.68
C VAL A 52 -13.55 16.20 30.25
N ASP A 53 -14.25 15.24 29.64
CA ASP A 53 -14.16 13.82 30.01
C ASP A 53 -12.69 13.32 30.04
N ALA A 54 -12.32 12.64 31.13
CA ALA A 54 -11.02 12.04 31.32
C ALA A 54 -10.59 11.14 30.14
N ARG A 55 -11.53 10.43 29.51
CA ARG A 55 -11.22 9.55 28.36
C ARG A 55 -10.68 10.31 27.15
N ARG A 56 -11.04 11.59 27.00
CA ARG A 56 -10.54 12.44 25.91
C ARG A 56 -9.11 12.94 26.15
N ARG A 57 -8.65 12.89 27.40
CA ARG A 57 -7.29 13.28 27.83
C ARG A 57 -6.31 12.09 27.84
N GLN A 58 -6.82 10.89 27.62
CA GLN A 58 -6.05 9.66 27.56
C GLN A 58 -5.71 9.34 26.11
N LEU A 59 -4.48 8.89 25.89
CA LEU A 59 -4.07 8.34 24.61
C LEU A 59 -4.80 7.00 24.41
N GLY A 60 -5.24 6.74 23.18
CA GLY A 60 -5.82 5.44 22.85
C GLY A 60 -4.78 4.33 23.02
N TRP A 61 -5.23 3.10 23.28
CA TRP A 61 -4.34 1.94 23.46
C TRP A 61 -3.28 1.79 22.36
N ALA A 62 -3.67 2.00 21.09
CA ALA A 62 -2.75 1.96 19.96
C ALA A 62 -1.69 3.06 20.06
N GLN A 63 -2.08 4.29 20.44
CA GLN A 63 -1.16 5.42 20.61
C GLN A 63 -0.21 5.18 21.80
N GLN A 64 -0.71 4.61 22.89
CA GLN A 64 0.12 4.24 24.04
C GLN A 64 1.18 3.20 23.66
N ARG A 65 0.80 2.14 22.94
CA ARG A 65 1.76 1.11 22.47
C ARG A 65 2.77 1.66 21.47
N ILE A 66 2.31 2.51 20.54
CA ILE A 66 3.20 3.14 19.56
C ILE A 66 4.17 4.10 20.26
N GLY A 67 3.68 4.90 21.22
CA GLY A 67 4.45 5.86 22.01
C GLY A 67 5.43 5.23 23.00
N ALA A 68 5.12 4.02 23.50
CA ALA A 68 5.94 3.24 24.45
C ALA A 68 7.32 2.78 23.92
N GLY A 69 7.80 3.33 22.80
CA GLY A 69 9.15 3.05 22.31
C GLY A 69 9.35 1.63 21.81
N ALA A 70 8.29 0.82 21.70
CA ALA A 70 8.38 -0.44 20.98
C ALA A 70 8.89 -0.11 19.57
N ARG A 71 10.06 -0.64 19.20
CA ARG A 71 10.61 -0.73 17.83
C ARG A 71 9.66 -1.46 16.85
N SER A 72 8.37 -1.45 17.12
CA SER A 72 7.21 -1.85 16.34
C SER A 72 7.09 -1.17 14.97
N GLY A 73 8.07 -0.36 14.55
CA GLY A 73 8.32 -0.13 13.12
C GLY A 73 8.36 -1.46 12.36
N GLY A 74 8.86 -2.53 12.99
CA GLY A 74 8.75 -3.90 12.48
C GLY A 74 7.31 -4.38 12.27
N GLY A 75 6.37 -4.09 13.17
CA GLY A 75 4.98 -4.56 13.05
C GLY A 75 4.22 -3.95 11.87
N ILE A 76 4.31 -2.63 11.70
CA ILE A 76 3.69 -1.96 10.55
C ILE A 76 4.46 -2.29 9.26
N GLY A 77 5.79 -2.38 9.33
CA GLY A 77 6.62 -2.84 8.22
C GLY A 77 6.26 -4.25 7.75
N CYS A 78 6.02 -5.19 8.67
CA CYS A 78 5.56 -6.54 8.36
C CYS A 78 4.18 -6.52 7.68
N LEU A 79 3.26 -5.66 8.13
CA LEU A 79 1.93 -5.53 7.53
C LEU A 79 2.04 -5.02 6.08
N PHE A 80 2.91 -4.03 5.82
CA PHE A 80 3.24 -3.60 4.46
C PHE A 80 3.90 -4.70 3.64
N ALA A 81 4.87 -5.42 4.22
CA ALA A 81 5.54 -6.51 3.53
C ALA A 81 4.56 -7.62 3.13
N VAL A 82 3.62 -7.98 4.00
CA VAL A 82 2.55 -8.95 3.71
C VAL A 82 1.63 -8.44 2.59
N LEU A 83 1.29 -7.15 2.58
CA LEU A 83 0.44 -6.57 1.52
C LEU A 83 1.15 -6.49 0.16
N VAL A 84 2.48 -6.26 0.15
CA VAL A 84 3.27 -6.13 -1.09
C VAL A 84 3.72 -7.50 -1.62
N ALA A 85 3.96 -8.47 -0.74
CA ALA A 85 4.48 -9.80 -1.08
C ALA A 85 3.77 -10.50 -2.24
N PRO A 86 2.42 -10.57 -2.32
CA PRO A 86 1.76 -11.24 -3.44
C PRO A 86 2.03 -10.55 -4.78
N PHE A 87 2.05 -9.21 -4.81
CA PHE A 87 2.33 -8.44 -6.03
C PHE A 87 3.78 -8.58 -6.47
N ALA A 88 4.72 -8.49 -5.51
CA ALA A 88 6.14 -8.67 -5.78
C ALA A 88 6.44 -10.11 -6.25
N GLY A 89 5.83 -11.12 -5.61
CA GLY A 89 5.96 -12.52 -5.98
C GLY A 89 5.42 -12.82 -7.38
N CYS A 90 4.17 -12.42 -7.67
CA CYS A 90 3.57 -12.61 -8.99
C CYS A 90 4.33 -11.84 -10.08
N GLY A 91 4.72 -10.59 -9.81
CA GLY A 91 5.52 -9.79 -10.75
C GLY A 91 6.89 -10.40 -11.03
N SER A 92 7.56 -10.92 -10.01
CA SER A 92 8.86 -11.58 -10.16
C SER A 92 8.75 -12.88 -10.94
N LEU A 93 7.75 -13.72 -10.64
CA LEU A 93 7.52 -14.98 -11.36
C LEU A 93 7.30 -14.71 -12.85
N LEU A 94 6.49 -13.70 -13.18
CA LEU A 94 6.19 -13.35 -14.56
C LEU A 94 7.39 -12.73 -15.28
N PHE A 95 8.16 -11.89 -14.59
CA PHE A 95 9.43 -11.40 -15.11
C PHE A 95 10.37 -12.56 -15.48
N PHE A 96 10.47 -13.59 -14.62
CA PHE A 96 11.27 -14.77 -14.90
C PHE A 96 10.75 -15.62 -16.07
N THR A 97 9.43 -15.75 -16.22
CA THR A 97 8.85 -16.46 -17.38
C THR A 97 9.00 -15.68 -18.67
N SER A 98 8.85 -14.35 -18.64
CA SER A 98 9.03 -13.47 -19.80
C SER A 98 10.49 -13.35 -20.22
N ARG A 99 11.45 -13.49 -19.31
CA ARG A 99 12.88 -13.45 -19.68
C ARG A 99 13.33 -14.61 -20.58
N LYS A 100 12.55 -15.69 -20.65
CA LYS A 100 12.82 -16.87 -21.50
C LYS A 100 12.18 -16.80 -22.89
N GLY A 101 11.33 -15.83 -23.18
CA GLY A 101 10.70 -15.68 -24.50
C GLY A 101 10.65 -14.22 -24.93
N ASN A 102 11.26 -13.92 -26.08
CA ASN A 102 11.31 -12.62 -26.77
C ASN A 102 10.46 -11.51 -26.13
N SER A 103 11.17 -10.66 -25.39
CA SER A 103 10.67 -9.53 -24.63
C SER A 103 10.12 -8.41 -25.52
N GLU A 104 8.84 -8.07 -25.39
CA GLU A 104 8.34 -6.68 -25.55
C GLU A 104 7.11 -6.34 -24.68
N ASP A 105 6.68 -7.19 -23.73
CA ASP A 105 5.52 -6.86 -22.88
C ASP A 105 5.92 -5.99 -21.66
N VAL A 106 6.38 -4.77 -21.96
CA VAL A 106 6.45 -3.66 -20.98
C VAL A 106 5.10 -3.50 -20.26
N GLY A 107 3.99 -3.78 -20.95
CA GLY A 107 2.64 -3.81 -20.38
C GLY A 107 2.49 -4.78 -19.22
N THR A 108 3.03 -5.99 -19.32
CA THR A 108 2.97 -7.00 -18.25
C THR A 108 3.82 -6.58 -17.05
N ALA A 109 5.03 -6.05 -17.27
CA ALA A 109 5.85 -5.54 -16.17
C ALA A 109 5.18 -4.36 -15.44
N ALA A 110 4.63 -3.39 -16.19
CA ALA A 110 3.90 -2.25 -15.63
C ALA A 110 2.65 -2.68 -14.86
N PHE A 111 1.97 -3.73 -15.32
CA PHE A 111 0.79 -4.29 -14.69
C PHE A 111 1.06 -4.86 -13.29
N PHE A 112 2.16 -5.60 -13.11
CA PHE A 112 2.47 -6.19 -11.80
C PHE A 112 3.20 -5.23 -10.87
N LEU A 113 4.09 -4.39 -11.41
CA LEU A 113 4.84 -3.42 -10.62
C LEU A 113 4.00 -2.19 -10.25
N GLY A 114 3.02 -1.80 -11.07
CA GLY A 114 2.16 -0.63 -10.83
C GLY A 114 1.47 -0.65 -9.46
N PRO A 115 0.69 -1.69 -9.12
CA PRO A 115 0.07 -1.81 -7.79
C PRO A 115 1.09 -1.84 -6.65
N ALA A 116 2.23 -2.53 -6.82
CA ALA A 116 3.28 -2.57 -5.81
C ALA A 116 3.87 -1.17 -5.56
N ILE A 117 4.20 -0.43 -6.63
CA ILE A 117 4.69 0.96 -6.54
C ILE A 117 3.64 1.86 -5.88
N PHE A 118 2.37 1.74 -6.28
CA PHE A 118 1.28 2.51 -5.68
C PHE A 118 1.15 2.25 -4.17
N ILE A 119 1.16 0.98 -3.75
CA ILE A 119 1.10 0.60 -2.32
C ILE A 119 2.30 1.18 -1.56
N VAL A 120 3.50 1.11 -2.14
CA VAL A 120 4.72 1.65 -1.51
C VAL A 120 4.65 3.18 -1.39
N LEU A 121 4.23 3.89 -2.44
CA LEU A 121 4.14 5.36 -2.44
C LEU A 121 3.07 5.86 -1.47
N VAL A 122 1.83 5.38 -1.62
CA VAL A 122 0.72 5.80 -0.76
C VAL A 122 0.95 5.34 0.68
N GLY A 123 1.46 4.12 0.85
CA GLY A 123 1.85 3.60 2.15
C GLY A 123 2.94 4.41 2.83
N GLY A 124 3.98 4.78 2.08
CA GLY A 124 5.06 5.64 2.54
C GLY A 124 4.57 7.02 2.96
N LEU A 125 3.69 7.66 2.18
CA LEU A 125 3.07 8.94 2.50
C LEU A 125 2.24 8.85 3.80
N ILE A 126 1.45 7.79 3.97
CA ILE A 126 0.66 7.58 5.18
C ILE A 126 1.57 7.33 6.38
N MET A 127 2.60 6.51 6.24
CA MET A 127 3.58 6.28 7.30
C MET A 127 4.29 7.57 7.70
N PHE A 128 4.65 8.42 6.73
CA PHE A 128 5.22 9.73 6.99
C PHE A 128 4.23 10.64 7.73
N ALA A 129 2.97 10.71 7.28
CA ALA A 129 1.93 11.48 7.93
C ALA A 129 1.64 10.98 9.36
N LEU A 130 1.61 9.67 9.58
CA LEU A 130 1.46 9.05 10.90
C LEU A 130 2.67 9.34 11.79
N LYS A 131 3.91 9.26 11.29
CA LYS A 131 5.12 9.65 12.02
C LYS A 131 5.07 11.13 12.42
N LYS A 132 4.68 12.02 11.51
CA LYS A 132 4.55 13.45 11.77
C LYS A 132 3.47 13.75 12.80
N THR A 133 2.31 13.09 12.69
CA THR A 133 1.20 13.23 13.63
C THR A 133 1.57 12.70 15.00
N ARG A 134 2.27 11.56 15.04
CA ARG A 134 2.82 10.99 16.28
C ARG A 134 3.78 11.96 16.94
N ALA A 135 4.76 12.50 16.23
CA ALA A 135 5.71 13.44 16.79
C ALA A 135 5.00 14.66 17.40
N ARG A 136 3.97 15.18 16.71
CA ARG A 136 3.14 16.28 17.23
C ARG A 136 2.37 15.90 18.50
N VAL A 137 1.78 14.70 18.56
CA VAL A 137 1.07 14.21 19.74
C VAL A 137 2.04 13.95 20.90
N GLU A 138 3.21 13.36 20.63
CA GLU A 138 4.25 13.13 21.64
C GLU A 138 4.74 14.46 22.21
N GLN A 139 4.97 15.47 21.37
CA GLN A 139 5.32 16.81 21.82
C GLN A 139 4.19 17.49 22.60
N ALA A 140 2.94 17.37 22.15
CA ALA A 140 1.78 17.96 22.81
C ALA A 140 1.46 17.29 24.16
N CYS A 141 1.81 16.02 24.32
CA CYS A 141 1.66 15.26 25.56
C CYS A 141 2.96 15.15 26.36
N ALA A 142 4.02 15.85 25.96
CA ALA A 142 5.32 15.79 26.60
C ALA A 142 5.19 16.26 28.05
N ALA A 143 5.65 15.43 28.99
CA ALA A 143 5.73 15.83 30.39
C ALA A 143 6.59 17.09 30.52
N VAL A 144 6.26 17.91 31.51
CA VAL A 144 6.99 19.14 31.75
C VAL A 144 8.32 18.78 32.39
N PRO A 145 9.44 19.23 31.80
CA PRO A 145 10.77 18.91 32.30
C PRO A 145 10.90 19.40 33.74
N PRO A 146 11.61 18.68 34.63
CA PRO A 146 11.77 19.12 36.01
C PRO A 146 12.47 20.49 36.07
N ALA A 147 12.12 21.32 37.05
CA ALA A 147 12.70 22.67 37.19
C ALA A 147 14.18 22.62 37.62
N VAL A 148 14.56 21.56 38.33
CA VAL A 148 15.92 21.28 38.78
C VAL A 148 16.26 19.81 38.50
N PRO A 149 17.52 19.46 38.22
CA PRO A 149 17.93 18.06 38.10
C PRO A 149 17.52 17.25 39.32
N GLY A 150 16.91 16.08 39.11
CA GLY A 150 16.45 15.18 40.17
C GLY A 150 15.02 15.44 40.69
N ALA A 151 14.40 16.58 40.39
CA ALA A 151 12.98 16.80 40.70
C ALA A 151 12.07 15.94 39.78
N PRO A 152 10.84 15.61 40.23
CA PRO A 152 9.90 14.90 39.37
C PRO A 152 9.47 15.76 38.18
N PRO A 153 9.19 15.16 37.01
CA PRO A 153 8.56 15.86 35.90
C PRO A 153 7.10 16.22 36.24
N GLY A 154 6.61 17.31 35.68
CA GLY A 154 5.24 17.78 35.87
C GLY A 154 4.29 17.26 34.79
N CYS A 155 3.00 17.12 35.10
CA CYS A 155 1.99 16.76 34.12
C CYS A 155 1.77 17.88 33.10
N HIS A 156 1.81 17.60 31.79
CA HIS A 156 1.67 18.60 30.72
C HIS A 156 0.36 19.40 30.75
N VAL A 157 -0.70 18.85 31.35
CA VAL A 157 -2.02 19.49 31.44
C VAL A 157 -2.17 20.27 32.75
N CYS A 158 -2.01 19.60 33.89
CA CYS A 158 -2.32 20.20 35.20
C CYS A 158 -1.11 20.63 36.01
N GLY A 159 0.12 20.29 35.61
CA GLY A 159 1.35 20.67 36.32
C GLY A 159 1.66 19.92 37.58
N ALA A 160 0.80 19.01 38.01
CA ALA A 160 1.09 18.19 39.16
C ALA A 160 2.27 17.25 38.91
N ASP A 161 3.05 16.99 39.96
CA ASP A 161 4.18 16.06 39.91
C ASP A 161 3.71 14.67 39.48
N LEU A 162 4.44 14.12 38.51
CA LEU A 162 4.27 12.75 38.07
C LEU A 162 5.03 11.81 39.01
N PRO A 163 4.54 10.57 39.21
CA PRO A 163 5.27 9.59 40.01
C PRO A 163 6.67 9.37 39.44
N ALA A 164 7.64 9.06 40.31
CA ALA A 164 8.95 8.61 39.85
C ALA A 164 8.76 7.29 39.10
N VAL A 165 9.06 7.30 37.80
CA VAL A 165 8.93 6.13 36.94
C VAL A 165 10.27 5.82 36.33
N ASP A 166 10.60 4.53 36.24
CA ASP A 166 11.78 4.07 35.53
C ASP A 166 11.66 4.44 34.04
N LEU A 167 12.39 5.48 33.65
CA LEU A 167 12.42 6.05 32.30
C LEU A 167 12.81 5.00 31.25
N SER A 168 13.48 3.92 31.65
CA SER A 168 13.88 2.84 30.73
C SER A 168 12.73 1.91 30.33
N ARG A 169 11.66 1.83 31.12
CA ARG A 169 10.56 0.85 30.92
C ARG A 169 9.24 1.48 30.50
N GLN A 170 8.98 2.73 30.88
CA GLN A 170 7.69 3.37 30.62
C GLN A 170 7.87 4.73 29.95
N ALA A 171 7.49 4.81 28.69
CA ALA A 171 7.55 6.05 27.93
C ALA A 171 6.36 6.99 28.23
N VAL A 172 5.26 6.44 28.78
CA VAL A 172 4.00 7.14 29.02
C VAL A 172 3.52 6.89 30.45
N VAL A 173 3.18 7.97 31.16
CA VAL A 173 2.76 7.94 32.56
C VAL A 173 1.47 8.72 32.74
N ARG A 174 0.51 8.12 33.44
CA ARG A 174 -0.78 8.74 33.73
C ARG A 174 -0.70 9.60 34.99
N CYS A 175 -1.16 10.85 34.88
CA CYS A 175 -1.25 11.73 36.03
C CYS A 175 -2.37 11.27 36.98
N LYS A 176 -2.06 11.04 38.25
CA LYS A 176 -3.04 10.63 39.28
C LYS A 176 -4.14 11.66 39.55
N TYR A 177 -3.91 12.93 39.20
CA TYR A 177 -4.84 14.03 39.48
C TYR A 177 -5.82 14.29 38.34
N CYS A 178 -5.31 14.59 37.13
CA CYS A 178 -6.16 14.92 35.97
C CYS A 178 -6.38 13.76 35.00
N GLN A 179 -5.76 12.60 35.26
CA GLN A 179 -5.84 11.39 34.42
C GLN A 179 -5.32 11.55 32.98
N ALA A 180 -4.60 12.65 32.68
CA ALA A 180 -3.95 12.84 31.40
C ALA A 180 -2.71 11.93 31.28
N ASP A 181 -2.47 11.41 30.07
CA ASP A 181 -1.27 10.63 29.75
C ASP A 181 -0.11 11.57 29.38
N ASN A 182 1.09 11.33 29.91
CA ASN A 182 2.26 12.18 29.74
C ASN A 182 3.43 11.38 29.18
N VAL A 183 4.07 11.89 28.14
CA VAL A 183 5.25 11.26 27.53
C VAL A 183 6.51 11.73 28.25
N ILE A 184 7.25 10.80 28.89
CA ILE A 184 8.46 11.11 29.68
C ILE A 184 9.74 10.64 28.97
N ARG A 185 9.71 10.55 27.63
CA ARG A 185 10.92 10.19 26.87
C ARG A 185 11.91 11.34 26.88
N SER A 186 13.18 11.04 27.09
CA SER A 186 14.24 12.06 27.17
C SER A 186 14.33 12.92 25.90
N ASP A 187 14.24 12.32 24.72
CA ASP A 187 14.28 13.03 23.43
C ASP A 187 13.08 13.98 23.25
N VAL A 188 11.89 13.54 23.64
CA VAL A 188 10.66 14.34 23.56
C VAL A 188 10.69 15.48 24.58
N MET A 189 11.13 15.22 25.81
CA MET A 189 11.25 16.24 26.85
C MET A 189 12.29 17.30 26.51
N GLN A 190 13.42 16.93 25.91
CA GLN A 190 14.41 17.90 25.41
C GLN A 190 13.81 18.80 24.33
N GLY A 191 13.06 18.22 23.38
CA GLY A 191 12.32 19.01 22.39
C GLY A 191 11.30 19.96 23.03
N ALA A 192 10.62 19.53 24.10
CA ALA A 192 9.67 20.35 24.85
C ALA A 192 10.36 21.49 25.63
N VAL A 193 11.59 21.30 26.13
CA VAL A 193 12.39 22.38 26.72
C VAL A 193 12.68 23.46 25.66
N MET A 194 13.13 23.04 24.47
CA MET A 194 13.46 23.97 23.39
C MET A 194 12.23 24.72 22.87
N ALA A 195 11.09 24.04 22.73
CA ALA A 195 9.83 24.68 22.31
C ALA A 195 9.19 25.55 23.41
N GLY A 196 9.37 25.15 24.68
CA GLY A 196 8.69 25.70 25.86
C GLY A 196 9.11 27.10 26.28
N VAL A 197 10.15 27.67 25.67
CA VAL A 197 10.58 29.07 25.90
C VAL A 197 9.58 30.09 25.32
N SER A 198 8.68 29.68 24.41
CA SER A 198 7.81 30.59 23.66
C SER A 198 6.31 30.61 24.03
N ALA A 199 5.86 29.75 24.95
CA ALA A 199 4.43 29.41 25.05
C ALA A 199 3.75 29.73 26.40
N ALA A 200 4.29 30.65 27.22
CA ALA A 200 3.75 30.91 28.56
C ALA A 200 2.41 31.70 28.57
N ASP A 201 2.09 32.44 27.50
CA ASP A 201 1.12 33.55 27.59
C ASP A 201 -0.36 33.20 27.33
N SER A 202 -0.77 31.93 27.20
CA SER A 202 -2.21 31.61 27.17
C SER A 202 -2.54 30.19 27.62
N LEU A 203 -2.46 29.96 28.93
CA LEU A 203 -2.85 28.70 29.57
C LEU A 203 -4.25 28.22 29.13
N LEU A 204 -5.22 29.11 29.18
CA LEU A 204 -6.62 28.82 28.81
C LEU A 204 -6.76 28.49 27.31
N ALA A 205 -6.06 29.21 26.44
CA ALA A 205 -6.11 28.95 25.00
C ALA A 205 -5.41 27.62 24.66
N GLN A 206 -4.32 27.28 25.33
CA GLN A 206 -3.65 25.99 25.15
C GLN A 206 -4.49 24.82 25.64
N VAL A 207 -5.13 24.92 26.81
CA VAL A 207 -6.00 23.85 27.33
C VAL A 207 -7.18 23.61 26.37
N ASN A 208 -7.83 24.68 25.89
CA ASN A 208 -8.94 24.56 24.94
C ASN A 208 -8.49 24.06 23.56
N ALA A 209 -7.38 24.58 23.02
CA ALA A 209 -6.84 24.14 21.74
C ALA A 209 -6.39 22.68 21.77
N HIS A 210 -5.83 22.21 22.90
CA HIS A 210 -5.39 20.83 23.08
C HIS A 210 -6.57 19.86 23.13
N ALA A 211 -7.60 20.18 23.92
CA ALA A 211 -8.81 19.36 24.02
C ALA A 211 -9.54 19.21 22.67
N ILE A 212 -9.59 20.28 21.86
CA ILE A 212 -10.23 20.27 20.54
C ILE A 212 -9.33 19.58 19.49
N GLY A 213 -8.02 19.82 19.55
CA GLY A 213 -7.05 19.29 18.58
C GLY A 213 -6.95 17.76 18.58
N LEU A 214 -6.96 17.14 19.76
CA LEU A 214 -6.85 15.68 19.89
C LEU A 214 -8.06 14.95 19.28
N VAL A 215 -9.27 15.49 19.45
CA VAL A 215 -10.49 14.88 18.90
C VAL A 215 -10.50 14.95 17.38
N LYS A 216 -10.12 16.10 16.80
CA LYS A 216 -10.05 16.28 15.34
C LYS A 216 -9.03 15.34 14.71
N HIS A 217 -7.87 15.16 15.35
CA HIS A 217 -6.82 14.28 14.84
C HIS A 217 -7.20 12.80 14.88
N ARG A 218 -7.86 12.33 15.95
CA ARG A 218 -8.29 10.92 16.03
C ARG A 218 -9.23 10.55 14.90
N ARG A 219 -10.26 11.38 14.64
CA ARG A 219 -11.24 11.15 13.57
C ARG A 219 -10.59 11.18 12.18
N HIS A 220 -9.66 12.11 11.96
CA HIS A 220 -8.97 12.21 10.66
C HIS A 220 -8.06 11.00 10.40
N SER A 221 -7.33 10.52 11.42
CA SER A 221 -6.47 9.34 11.27
C SER A 221 -7.23 8.04 10.97
N SER A 222 -8.38 7.81 11.63
CA SER A 222 -9.18 6.62 11.37
C SER A 222 -9.80 6.67 9.97
N TRP A 223 -10.21 7.87 9.52
CA TRP A 223 -10.78 8.05 8.20
C TRP A 223 -9.74 7.84 7.09
N LEU A 224 -8.50 8.34 7.27
CA LEU A 224 -7.41 8.09 6.34
C LEU A 224 -7.05 6.59 6.23
N LEU A 225 -7.00 5.86 7.35
CA LEU A 225 -6.74 4.42 7.34
C LEU A 225 -7.87 3.64 6.64
N ALA A 226 -9.13 4.00 6.93
CA ALA A 226 -10.28 3.37 6.27
C ALA A 226 -10.32 3.69 4.76
N ALA A 227 -10.03 4.93 4.37
CA ALA A 227 -9.94 5.33 2.97
C ALA A 227 -8.84 4.57 2.24
N LEU A 228 -7.66 4.36 2.85
CA LEU A 228 -6.59 3.56 2.25
C LEU A 228 -7.05 2.12 1.99
N ALA A 229 -7.67 1.49 2.98
CA ALA A 229 -8.12 0.10 2.89
C ALA A 229 -9.15 -0.11 1.76
N LEU A 230 -9.95 0.92 1.45
CA LEU A 230 -10.98 0.87 0.40
C LEU A 230 -10.49 1.36 -0.96
N VAL A 231 -9.72 2.43 -1.02
CA VAL A 231 -9.32 3.09 -2.28
C VAL A 231 -8.24 2.29 -3.00
N ALA A 232 -7.29 1.68 -2.29
CA ALA A 232 -6.20 0.96 -2.94
C ALA A 232 -6.65 -0.24 -3.80
N PRO A 233 -7.57 -1.12 -3.33
CA PRO A 233 -8.10 -2.20 -4.17
C PRO A 233 -8.90 -1.68 -5.36
N VAL A 234 -9.73 -0.65 -5.15
CA VAL A 234 -10.60 -0.09 -6.18
C VAL A 234 -9.79 0.62 -7.26
N ALA A 235 -8.79 1.42 -6.88
CA ALA A 235 -7.90 2.09 -7.82
C ALA A 235 -7.06 1.09 -8.62
N SER A 236 -6.58 0.01 -7.98
CA SER A 236 -5.88 -1.08 -8.67
C SER A 236 -6.79 -1.77 -9.71
N CYS A 237 -8.04 -2.06 -9.34
CA CYS A 237 -9.02 -2.69 -10.23
C CYS A 237 -9.45 -1.75 -11.38
N ALA A 238 -9.64 -0.47 -11.10
CA ALA A 238 -9.96 0.52 -12.15
C ALA A 238 -8.79 0.71 -13.11
N GLY A 239 -7.55 0.77 -12.59
CA GLY A 239 -6.33 0.80 -13.40
C GLY A 239 -6.20 -0.44 -14.30
N PHE A 240 -6.52 -1.63 -13.76
CA PHE A 240 -6.60 -2.89 -14.53
C PHE A 240 -7.53 -2.75 -15.73
N VAL A 241 -8.78 -2.31 -15.49
CA VAL A 241 -9.80 -2.21 -16.54
C VAL A 241 -9.40 -1.16 -17.59
N ALA A 242 -8.86 -0.03 -17.15
CA ALA A 242 -8.42 1.03 -18.05
C ALA A 242 -7.25 0.60 -18.95
N VAL A 243 -6.23 -0.06 -18.39
CA VAL A 243 -5.09 -0.56 -19.18
C VAL A 243 -5.54 -1.65 -20.14
N ALA A 244 -6.39 -2.58 -19.71
CA ALA A 244 -6.94 -3.63 -20.57
C ALA A 244 -7.80 -3.08 -21.72
N ALA A 245 -8.51 -1.96 -21.50
CA ALA A 245 -9.37 -1.32 -22.49
C ALA A 245 -8.62 -0.42 -23.49
N VAL A 246 -7.47 0.14 -23.10
CA VAL A 246 -6.73 1.15 -23.89
C VAL A 246 -5.41 0.59 -24.45
N ALA A 247 -5.05 -0.65 -24.12
CA ALA A 247 -3.87 -1.30 -24.68
C ALA A 247 -3.91 -1.19 -26.22
N PRO A 248 -2.98 -0.43 -26.84
CA PRO A 248 -3.01 -0.18 -28.27
C PRO A 248 -2.86 -1.50 -29.01
N ASP A 249 -3.53 -1.65 -30.14
CA ASP A 249 -3.34 -2.77 -31.06
C ASP A 249 -1.85 -2.82 -31.42
N ALA A 250 -1.14 -3.81 -30.89
CA ALA A 250 0.25 -4.05 -31.24
C ALA A 250 0.31 -4.62 -32.67
N GLU A 251 1.39 -4.35 -33.40
CA GLU A 251 1.56 -4.98 -34.71
C GLU A 251 1.64 -6.52 -34.56
N PRO A 252 0.94 -7.29 -35.42
CA PRO A 252 0.99 -8.75 -35.43
C PRO A 252 2.42 -9.25 -35.74
N THR A 253 2.83 -10.37 -35.14
CA THR A 253 4.20 -10.90 -35.27
C THR A 253 4.36 -11.84 -36.48
N ASP A 254 5.60 -12.05 -36.92
CA ASP A 254 5.98 -12.93 -38.04
C ASP A 254 6.13 -14.41 -37.59
N ASP A 255 5.19 -14.94 -36.80
CA ASP A 255 5.35 -16.22 -36.09
C ASP A 255 4.30 -17.30 -36.42
N LEU A 256 3.51 -17.13 -37.48
CA LEU A 256 2.48 -18.08 -37.87
C LEU A 256 2.92 -18.94 -39.06
N VAL A 257 2.49 -20.20 -39.05
CA VAL A 257 2.63 -21.15 -40.17
C VAL A 257 1.29 -21.83 -40.44
N LEU A 258 1.10 -22.41 -41.63
CA LEU A 258 0.00 -23.33 -41.89
C LEU A 258 0.50 -24.76 -41.75
N VAL A 259 -0.23 -25.56 -40.98
CA VAL A 259 0.07 -26.98 -40.78
C VAL A 259 -1.10 -27.79 -41.33
N ARG A 260 -0.79 -28.84 -42.09
CA ARG A 260 -1.82 -29.78 -42.56
C ARG A 260 -2.27 -30.67 -41.40
N THR A 261 -3.57 -30.72 -41.17
CA THR A 261 -4.22 -31.51 -40.11
C THR A 261 -5.41 -32.28 -40.70
N LYS A 262 -6.09 -33.07 -39.87
CA LYS A 262 -7.33 -33.77 -40.25
C LYS A 262 -8.49 -32.80 -40.54
N ASP A 263 -8.46 -31.61 -39.95
CA ASP A 263 -9.47 -30.56 -40.13
C ASP A 263 -9.11 -29.60 -41.29
N GLY A 264 -8.08 -29.92 -42.08
CA GLY A 264 -7.58 -29.09 -43.17
C GLY A 264 -6.26 -28.38 -42.83
N ALA A 265 -5.98 -27.27 -43.50
CA ALA A 265 -4.80 -26.44 -43.23
C ALA A 265 -5.10 -25.50 -42.06
N CYS A 266 -4.51 -25.75 -40.89
CA CYS A 266 -4.72 -24.96 -39.68
C CYS A 266 -3.58 -23.98 -39.43
N VAL A 267 -3.92 -22.78 -38.96
CA VAL A 267 -2.94 -21.80 -38.53
C VAL A 267 -2.32 -22.26 -37.21
N ALA A 268 -1.01 -22.35 -37.18
CA ALA A 268 -0.25 -22.70 -35.99
C ALA A 268 0.73 -21.59 -35.61
N ARG A 269 0.84 -21.31 -34.31
CA ARG A 269 1.76 -20.32 -33.76
C ARG A 269 3.05 -20.97 -33.30
N ARG A 270 4.19 -20.38 -33.66
CA ARG A 270 5.50 -20.81 -33.16
C ARG A 270 5.56 -20.70 -31.64
N GLY A 271 5.87 -21.83 -31.00
CA GLY A 271 6.14 -21.99 -29.58
C GLY A 271 7.63 -21.80 -29.24
N PRO A 272 7.99 -21.94 -27.96
CA PRO A 272 9.40 -22.02 -27.59
C PRO A 272 10.03 -23.26 -28.21
N ALA A 273 11.25 -23.13 -28.75
CA ALA A 273 12.01 -24.26 -29.23
C ALA A 273 12.42 -25.18 -28.06
N ASN A 274 12.41 -26.48 -28.31
CA ASN A 274 12.92 -27.47 -27.37
C ASN A 274 14.46 -27.37 -27.24
N PRO A 275 15.06 -27.95 -26.18
CA PRO A 275 16.52 -27.92 -25.97
C PRO A 275 17.34 -28.54 -27.10
N ASP A 276 16.75 -29.44 -27.89
CA ASP A 276 17.33 -30.08 -29.07
C ASP A 276 17.24 -29.22 -30.35
N GLY A 277 16.65 -28.02 -30.25
CA GLY A 277 16.40 -27.12 -31.38
C GLY A 277 15.10 -27.39 -32.14
N THR A 278 14.36 -28.43 -31.78
CA THR A 278 13.06 -28.75 -32.41
C THR A 278 12.08 -27.59 -32.17
N GLN A 279 11.48 -27.08 -33.24
CA GLN A 279 10.49 -25.99 -33.16
C GLN A 279 9.10 -26.57 -32.91
N LEU A 280 8.42 -26.09 -31.87
CA LEU A 280 7.04 -26.44 -31.57
C LEU A 280 6.10 -25.43 -32.22
N PHE A 281 4.96 -25.88 -32.74
CA PHE A 281 3.89 -25.01 -33.23
C PHE A 281 2.56 -25.43 -32.65
N TYR A 282 1.85 -24.50 -32.04
CA TYR A 282 0.57 -24.72 -31.38
C TYR A 282 -0.59 -24.30 -32.28
N TYR A 283 -1.58 -25.17 -32.45
CA TYR A 283 -2.84 -24.88 -33.14
C TYR A 283 -4.00 -25.39 -32.30
N SER A 284 -5.00 -24.55 -32.07
CA SER A 284 -6.14 -24.84 -31.20
C SER A 284 -5.70 -25.36 -29.80
N ARG A 285 -5.88 -26.66 -29.52
CA ARG A 285 -5.44 -27.33 -28.27
C ARG A 285 -4.38 -28.40 -28.51
N SER A 286 -3.82 -28.43 -29.70
CA SER A 286 -2.84 -29.40 -30.17
C SER A 286 -1.52 -28.71 -30.53
N TRP A 287 -0.48 -29.49 -30.78
CA TRP A 287 0.80 -29.00 -31.24
C TRP A 287 1.43 -29.97 -32.24
N VAL A 288 2.32 -29.45 -33.06
CA VAL A 288 3.21 -30.23 -33.93
C VAL A 288 4.65 -29.78 -33.69
N SER A 289 5.59 -30.67 -34.02
CA SER A 289 7.02 -30.36 -33.96
C SER A 289 7.65 -30.48 -35.34
N PHE A 290 8.59 -29.58 -35.62
CA PHE A 290 9.41 -29.62 -36.82
C PHE A 290 10.89 -29.61 -36.44
N PRO A 291 11.75 -30.29 -37.22
CA PRO A 291 13.18 -30.23 -37.02
C PRO A 291 13.68 -28.76 -37.10
N PRO A 292 14.83 -28.45 -36.49
CA PRO A 292 15.41 -27.11 -36.57
C PRO A 292 15.62 -26.71 -38.05
N GLY A 293 15.09 -25.55 -38.43
CA GLY A 293 15.19 -25.04 -39.79
C GLY A 293 14.53 -23.68 -39.94
N ASP A 294 14.80 -23.02 -41.08
CA ASP A 294 14.07 -21.83 -41.48
C ASP A 294 12.74 -22.26 -42.09
N LEU A 295 11.67 -22.11 -41.31
CA LEU A 295 10.31 -22.49 -41.72
C LEU A 295 9.59 -21.24 -42.22
N PRO A 296 8.79 -21.35 -43.30
CA PRO A 296 8.07 -20.23 -43.90
C PRO A 296 7.04 -19.68 -42.91
N THR A 297 7.32 -18.53 -42.29
CA THR A 297 6.35 -17.84 -41.42
C THR A 297 5.62 -16.71 -42.15
N PHE A 298 4.47 -16.31 -41.62
CA PHE A 298 3.71 -15.17 -42.10
C PHE A 298 3.07 -14.36 -40.97
N ARG A 299 2.77 -13.09 -41.25
CA ARG A 299 1.97 -12.22 -40.36
C ARG A 299 0.51 -12.57 -40.42
N ALA A 300 -0.15 -12.55 -39.27
CA ALA A 300 -1.58 -12.77 -39.15
C ALA A 300 -2.44 -11.84 -40.01
N LYS A 301 -1.93 -10.64 -40.35
CA LYS A 301 -2.58 -9.69 -41.27
C LYS A 301 -2.85 -10.28 -42.66
N LYS A 302 -2.06 -11.26 -43.13
CA LYS A 302 -2.29 -11.97 -44.40
C LYS A 302 -3.56 -12.83 -44.39
N LEU A 303 -4.11 -13.14 -43.21
CA LEU A 303 -5.34 -13.92 -43.10
C LEU A 303 -6.59 -13.08 -43.38
N VAL A 304 -6.49 -11.74 -43.34
CA VAL A 304 -7.62 -10.84 -43.58
C VAL A 304 -8.13 -11.04 -45.01
N GLY A 305 -9.43 -11.32 -45.13
CA GLY A 305 -10.11 -11.58 -46.38
C GLY A 305 -10.20 -13.06 -46.76
N LEU A 306 -9.49 -13.96 -46.08
CA LEU A 306 -9.61 -15.40 -46.30
C LEU A 306 -10.86 -15.94 -45.61
N ARG A 307 -11.48 -16.97 -46.18
CA ARG A 307 -12.62 -17.67 -45.58
C ARG A 307 -12.12 -18.93 -44.88
N GLY A 308 -12.37 -19.03 -43.58
CA GLY A 308 -11.95 -20.18 -42.78
C GLY A 308 -12.99 -20.56 -41.73
N LYS A 309 -12.64 -21.57 -40.93
CA LYS A 309 -13.45 -22.14 -39.86
C LYS A 309 -12.72 -22.02 -38.53
N ALA A 310 -13.39 -21.46 -37.52
CA ALA A 310 -12.88 -21.39 -36.16
C ALA A 310 -13.16 -22.70 -35.40
N SER A 311 -12.48 -22.91 -34.27
CA SER A 311 -12.61 -24.12 -33.45
C SER A 311 -14.01 -24.33 -32.84
N ASP A 312 -14.82 -23.28 -32.73
CA ASP A 312 -16.21 -23.36 -32.28
C ASP A 312 -17.19 -23.75 -33.41
N GLY A 313 -16.67 -24.00 -34.62
CA GLY A 313 -17.44 -24.37 -35.81
C GLY A 313 -17.95 -23.18 -36.62
N GLN A 314 -17.77 -21.93 -36.17
CA GLN A 314 -18.14 -20.76 -36.97
C GLN A 314 -17.28 -20.70 -38.23
N THR A 315 -17.92 -20.42 -39.37
CA THR A 315 -17.24 -20.20 -40.64
C THR A 315 -17.49 -18.78 -41.12
N GLY A 316 -16.48 -18.17 -41.72
CA GLY A 316 -16.61 -16.79 -42.17
C GLY A 316 -15.37 -16.24 -42.86
N LYS A 317 -15.53 -15.07 -43.47
CA LYS A 317 -14.41 -14.30 -44.03
C LYS A 317 -13.75 -13.52 -42.91
N VAL A 318 -12.44 -13.63 -42.72
CA VAL A 318 -11.71 -12.89 -41.69
C VAL A 318 -11.75 -11.40 -42.00
N LYS A 319 -12.38 -10.61 -41.14
CA LYS A 319 -12.54 -9.15 -41.33
C LYS A 319 -11.34 -8.38 -40.77
N SER A 320 -10.88 -8.76 -39.59
CA SER A 320 -9.79 -8.08 -38.89
C SER A 320 -9.00 -9.06 -38.05
N VAL A 321 -7.70 -8.79 -37.93
CA VAL A 321 -6.79 -9.49 -37.03
C VAL A 321 -6.06 -8.43 -36.21
N THR A 322 -6.04 -8.60 -34.89
CA THR A 322 -5.38 -7.70 -33.94
C THR A 322 -4.58 -8.52 -32.95
N ARG A 323 -3.46 -7.96 -32.45
CA ARG A 323 -2.70 -8.57 -31.36
C ARG A 323 -3.17 -7.98 -30.04
N ASN A 324 -3.72 -8.82 -29.17
CA ASN A 324 -4.05 -8.41 -27.82
C ASN A 324 -2.74 -8.30 -27.01
N ALA A 325 -2.27 -7.07 -26.80
CA ALA A 325 -1.04 -6.80 -26.05
C ALA A 325 -1.07 -7.30 -24.60
N PHE A 326 -2.26 -7.56 -24.03
CA PHE A 326 -2.38 -8.11 -22.68
C PHE A 326 -2.28 -9.64 -22.64
N MET A 327 -2.87 -10.32 -23.63
CA MET A 327 -2.85 -11.80 -23.70
C MET A 327 -1.66 -12.35 -24.50
N GLY A 328 -0.90 -11.49 -25.19
CA GLY A 328 0.15 -11.86 -26.15
C GLY A 328 -0.38 -12.60 -27.40
N GLY A 329 -1.69 -12.84 -27.45
CA GLY A 329 -2.39 -13.58 -28.48
C GLY A 329 -2.85 -12.70 -29.64
N GLU A 330 -2.57 -13.10 -30.88
CA GLU A 330 -3.30 -12.62 -32.04
C GLU A 330 -4.72 -13.20 -32.07
N THR A 331 -5.70 -12.31 -32.24
CA THR A 331 -7.12 -12.64 -32.33
C THR A 331 -7.68 -12.18 -33.65
N ALA A 332 -8.55 -12.98 -34.25
CA ALA A 332 -9.27 -12.68 -35.48
C ALA A 332 -10.77 -12.51 -35.21
N ARG A 333 -11.44 -11.85 -36.15
CA ARG A 333 -12.89 -11.68 -36.15
C ARG A 333 -13.44 -11.89 -37.56
N PHE A 334 -14.52 -12.64 -37.70
CA PHE A 334 -15.21 -12.83 -38.98
C PHE A 334 -16.08 -11.62 -39.35
N GLU A 335 -16.32 -11.45 -40.64
CA GLU A 335 -17.31 -10.53 -41.19
C GLU A 335 -18.72 -10.94 -40.73
N GLY A 336 -19.48 -10.01 -40.15
CA GLY A 336 -20.79 -10.30 -39.55
C GLY A 336 -20.75 -10.97 -38.18
N GLY A 337 -19.59 -11.46 -37.71
CA GLY A 337 -19.42 -12.10 -36.40
C GLY A 337 -19.19 -11.10 -35.26
N GLY A 338 -19.65 -11.45 -34.04
CA GLY A 338 -19.50 -10.61 -32.84
C GLY A 338 -18.26 -10.91 -31.98
N LEU A 339 -17.86 -12.18 -31.91
CA LEU A 339 -16.83 -12.65 -30.98
C LEU A 339 -15.45 -12.70 -31.65
N TRP A 340 -14.42 -12.35 -30.88
CA TRP A 340 -13.02 -12.54 -31.24
C TRP A 340 -12.60 -13.97 -30.90
N PHE A 341 -11.77 -14.58 -31.75
CA PHE A 341 -11.21 -15.92 -31.53
C PHE A 341 -9.69 -15.90 -31.77
N GLY A 342 -8.96 -16.84 -31.18
CA GLY A 342 -7.51 -16.96 -31.39
C GLY A 342 -7.19 -17.31 -32.84
N VAL A 343 -6.21 -16.65 -33.46
CA VAL A 343 -5.82 -16.92 -34.85
C VAL A 343 -5.38 -18.38 -35.06
N ASP A 344 -4.76 -18.98 -34.03
CA ASP A 344 -4.34 -20.37 -33.96
C ASP A 344 -5.51 -21.38 -33.92
N SER A 345 -6.74 -20.91 -33.78
CA SER A 345 -7.95 -21.74 -33.87
C SER A 345 -8.59 -21.75 -35.26
N LEU A 346 -7.98 -21.07 -36.23
CA LEU A 346 -8.49 -20.94 -37.60
C LEU A 346 -7.93 -22.06 -38.49
N CYS A 347 -8.83 -22.78 -39.17
CA CYS A 347 -8.49 -23.77 -40.17
C CYS A 347 -9.17 -23.46 -41.50
N PHE A 348 -8.58 -23.97 -42.58
CA PHE A 348 -9.04 -23.82 -43.95
C PHE A 348 -9.23 -25.20 -44.57
N ASP A 349 -10.38 -25.43 -45.20
CA ASP A 349 -10.67 -26.71 -45.86
C ASP A 349 -9.63 -27.01 -46.96
N GLU A 350 -9.20 -25.98 -47.68
CA GLU A 350 -8.12 -26.02 -48.68
C GLU A 350 -7.04 -24.96 -48.35
N PRO A 351 -5.77 -25.24 -48.66
CA PRO A 351 -4.68 -24.29 -48.42
C PRO A 351 -4.90 -23.01 -49.25
N PRO A 352 -4.92 -21.82 -48.62
CA PRO A 352 -5.06 -20.57 -49.36
C PRO A 352 -3.90 -20.35 -50.32
N GLU A 353 -4.18 -19.76 -51.49
CA GLU A 353 -3.15 -19.47 -52.49
C GLU A 353 -2.01 -18.61 -51.92
N GLY A 354 -0.77 -18.98 -52.23
CA GLY A 354 0.43 -18.26 -51.78
C GLY A 354 0.86 -18.56 -50.35
N PHE A 355 0.24 -19.53 -49.67
CA PHE A 355 0.70 -20.04 -48.39
C PHE A 355 1.37 -21.41 -48.56
N GLU A 356 2.53 -21.56 -47.94
CA GLU A 356 3.20 -22.85 -47.82
C GLU A 356 2.61 -23.60 -46.62
N VAL A 357 2.17 -24.83 -46.85
CA VAL A 357 1.61 -25.68 -45.80
C VAL A 357 2.62 -26.74 -45.42
N LEU A 358 2.99 -26.74 -44.15
CA LEU A 358 3.89 -27.72 -43.58
C LEU A 358 3.14 -29.02 -43.31
N GLU A 359 3.72 -30.13 -43.75
CA GLU A 359 3.24 -31.46 -43.44
C GLU A 359 3.93 -31.97 -42.17
N PRO A 360 3.18 -32.31 -41.10
CA PRO A 360 3.78 -32.86 -39.90
C PRO A 360 4.48 -34.18 -40.22
N THR A 361 5.68 -34.39 -39.69
CA THR A 361 6.33 -35.71 -39.75
C THR A 361 5.42 -36.73 -39.05
N GLU A 362 5.15 -37.89 -39.65
CA GLU A 362 4.16 -38.89 -39.16
C GLU A 362 4.30 -39.27 -37.67
N SER A 363 5.48 -39.08 -37.08
CA SER A 363 5.76 -39.34 -35.66
C SER A 363 5.43 -38.19 -34.70
N SER A 364 4.96 -37.04 -35.19
CA SER A 364 4.86 -35.78 -34.41
C SER A 364 3.45 -35.41 -33.92
N GLU A 365 2.39 -36.05 -34.43
CA GLU A 365 1.01 -35.75 -34.02
C GLU A 365 0.66 -36.48 -32.70
N GLN A 366 1.27 -36.02 -31.60
CA GLN A 366 0.81 -36.39 -30.26
C GLN A 366 -0.30 -35.44 -29.84
N LEU A 367 -1.55 -35.87 -29.99
CA LEU A 367 -2.64 -35.34 -29.17
C LEU A 367 -2.13 -35.37 -27.73
N PRO A 368 -2.27 -34.29 -26.93
CA PRO A 368 -2.00 -34.37 -25.52
C PRO A 368 -2.90 -35.47 -24.99
N SER A 369 -2.32 -36.67 -24.79
CA SER A 369 -3.04 -37.77 -24.18
C SER A 369 -3.57 -37.15 -22.91
N SER A 370 -4.89 -37.12 -22.75
CA SER A 370 -5.52 -36.60 -21.54
C SER A 370 -5.05 -37.53 -20.43
N SER A 371 -3.87 -37.25 -19.88
CA SER A 371 -3.20 -38.04 -18.87
C SER A 371 -4.24 -38.28 -17.81
N ALA A 372 -4.55 -39.56 -17.64
CA ALA A 372 -5.58 -40.06 -16.75
C ALA A 372 -5.59 -39.24 -15.46
N LYS A 373 -6.77 -38.72 -15.10
CA LYS A 373 -7.06 -38.26 -13.74
C LYS A 373 -6.46 -39.33 -12.80
N PRO A 374 -5.47 -39.01 -11.94
CA PRO A 374 -4.99 -39.99 -10.98
C PRO A 374 -6.21 -40.45 -10.18
N LYS A 375 -6.52 -41.75 -10.23
CA LYS A 375 -7.54 -42.35 -9.36
C LYS A 375 -7.10 -42.05 -7.93
N SER A 376 -7.84 -41.16 -7.27
CA SER A 376 -7.76 -40.97 -5.82
C SER A 376 -8.12 -42.30 -5.18
N SER A 377 -7.11 -43.02 -4.71
CA SER A 377 -7.27 -44.09 -3.74
C SER A 377 -7.78 -43.46 -2.43
N LYS A 378 -8.95 -43.94 -1.98
CA LYS A 378 -9.53 -43.64 -0.67
C LYS A 378 -8.68 -44.20 0.46
#